data_AF-A0A0S6XWG0-F1
#
_entry.id   AF-A0A0S6XWG0-F1
#
_cell.length_a   1.000
_cell.length_b   1.000
_cell.length_c   1.000
_cell.angle_alpha   90.00
_cell.angle_beta   90.00
_cell.angle_gamma   90.00
#
_symmetry.space_group_name_H-M   'P 1'
#
loop_
_entity.id
_entity.type
_entity.pdbx_description
1 polymer ?
#
loop_
_entity_poly.entity_id
_entity_poly.type
_entity_poly.pdbx_seq_one_letter_code
_entity_poly.pdbx_strand_id
1 'polypeptide(L)' 'MARKTKSRTIAVRLISMAMTGYYKTFVRPRAHRPLSMLKYDPVGMTDLRGMRTSGSMSGTLTDRSQEESLVP' A
#
# COMPACT_ATOMS: atom_id res chain seq x y z
N MET A 1 -30.10 -20.05 -33.23
CA MET A 1 -29.26 -19.09 -32.46
C MET A 1 -27.80 -19.36 -32.74
N ALA A 2 -27.04 -18.37 -33.26
CA ALA A 2 -25.60 -18.50 -33.43
C ALA A 2 -24.90 -18.48 -32.06
N ARG A 3 -23.86 -19.31 -31.87
CA ARG A 3 -23.13 -19.37 -30.60
C ARG A 3 -22.34 -18.07 -30.42
N LYS A 4 -22.58 -17.35 -29.31
CA LYS A 4 -21.85 -16.12 -28.97
C LYS A 4 -20.38 -16.46 -28.69
N THR A 5 -19.47 -15.89 -29.48
CA THR A 5 -18.03 -16.08 -29.32
C THR A 5 -17.54 -15.49 -28.00
N LYS A 6 -16.73 -16.26 -27.24
CA LYS A 6 -16.10 -15.79 -26.01
C LYS A 6 -14.97 -14.79 -26.33
N SER A 7 -14.97 -13.62 -25.70
CA SER A 7 -13.90 -12.61 -25.88
C SER A 7 -12.52 -13.16 -25.51
N ARG A 8 -11.45 -12.73 -26.18
CA ARG A 8 -10.06 -13.14 -25.86
C ARG A 8 -9.46 -12.36 -24.68
N THR A 9 -10.04 -11.20 -24.38
CA THR A 9 -9.56 -10.26 -23.37
C THR A 9 -10.53 -10.14 -22.20
N ILE A 10 -9.98 -9.79 -21.03
CA ILE A 10 -10.71 -9.53 -19.79
C ILE A 10 -10.29 -8.19 -19.21
N ALA A 11 -11.25 -7.44 -18.72
CA ALA A 11 -11.00 -6.30 -17.86
C ALA A 11 -10.65 -6.80 -16.46
N VAL A 12 -9.59 -6.26 -15.87
CA VAL A 12 -9.13 -6.59 -14.52
C VAL A 12 -8.94 -5.32 -13.71
N ARG A 13 -9.13 -5.44 -12.39
CA ARG A 13 -8.83 -4.39 -11.42
C ARG A 13 -7.51 -4.73 -10.75
N LEU A 14 -6.53 -3.85 -10.92
CA LEU A 14 -5.27 -3.92 -10.19
C LEU A 14 -5.41 -3.08 -8.92
N ILE A 15 -5.31 -3.75 -7.78
CA ILE A 15 -5.51 -3.16 -6.45
C ILE A 15 -4.16 -2.65 -5.92
N SER A 16 -4.17 -1.49 -5.27
CA SER A 16 -2.99 -0.92 -4.62
C SER A 16 -2.48 -1.80 -3.47
N MET A 17 -1.16 -1.84 -3.29
CA MET A 17 -0.52 -2.57 -2.19
C MET A 17 -0.59 -1.81 -0.85
N ALA A 18 -0.84 -0.49 -0.88
CA ALA A 18 -0.86 0.37 0.30
C ALA A 18 -2.18 0.28 1.11
N MET A 19 -3.02 -0.73 0.84
CA MET A 19 -4.33 -0.94 1.49
C MET A 19 -5.29 0.27 1.44
N THR A 20 -5.12 1.17 0.48
CA THR A 20 -5.92 2.40 0.31
C THR A 20 -7.27 2.19 -0.38
N GLY A 21 -7.51 0.98 -0.90
CA GLY A 21 -8.69 0.68 -1.73
C GLY A 21 -8.65 1.26 -3.15
N TYR A 22 -7.59 2.01 -3.52
CA TYR A 22 -7.42 2.50 -4.89
C TYR A 22 -7.14 1.36 -5.86
N TYR A 23 -7.75 1.42 -7.04
CA TYR A 23 -7.55 0.46 -8.10
C TYR A 23 -7.53 1.13 -9.47
N LYS A 24 -6.87 0.50 -10.43
CA LYS A 24 -6.89 0.93 -11.83
C LYS A 24 -7.32 -0.21 -12.73
N THR A 25 -8.17 0.10 -13.70
CA THR A 25 -8.72 -0.86 -14.66
C THR A 25 -7.76 -1.06 -15.82
N PHE A 26 -7.50 -2.32 -16.16
CA PHE A 26 -6.68 -2.69 -17.31
C PHE A 26 -7.32 -3.84 -18.09
N VAL A 27 -6.90 -4.01 -19.34
CA VAL A 27 -7.32 -5.12 -20.18
C VAL A 27 -6.13 -6.06 -20.36
N ARG A 28 -6.34 -7.37 -20.12
CA ARG A 28 -5.35 -8.42 -20.39
C ARG A 28 -5.95 -9.58 -21.18
N PRO A 29 -5.17 -10.34 -21.97
CA PRO A 29 -5.66 -11.58 -22.57
C PRO A 29 -5.76 -12.68 -21.52
N ARG A 30 -6.75 -13.59 -21.66
CA ARG A 30 -7.08 -14.60 -20.64
C ARG A 30 -5.98 -15.61 -20.34
N ALA A 31 -5.13 -15.90 -21.32
CA ALA A 31 -4.07 -16.90 -21.19
C ALA A 31 -2.83 -16.40 -20.41
N HIS A 32 -2.70 -15.09 -20.19
CA HIS A 32 -1.53 -14.54 -19.49
C HIS A 32 -1.65 -14.67 -17.97
N ARG A 33 -0.50 -14.61 -17.29
CA ARG A 33 -0.41 -14.54 -15.82
C ARG A 33 -1.07 -13.27 -15.28
N PRO A 34 -1.47 -13.25 -13.99
CA PRO A 34 -1.97 -12.05 -13.32
C PRO A 34 -0.99 -10.88 -13.49
N LEU A 35 -1.52 -9.66 -13.65
CA LEU A 35 -0.70 -8.48 -13.74
C LEU A 35 -0.25 -8.06 -12.33
N SER A 36 1.01 -7.64 -12.21
CA SER A 36 1.54 -6.89 -11.08
C SER A 36 2.28 -5.67 -11.66
N MET A 37 2.00 -4.48 -11.13
CA MET A 37 2.61 -3.23 -11.60
C MET A 37 2.89 -2.29 -10.43
N LEU A 38 4.03 -1.61 -10.48
CA LEU A 38 4.34 -0.49 -9.60
C LEU A 38 3.79 0.79 -10.25
N LYS A 39 2.65 1.27 -9.73
CA LYS A 39 2.00 2.50 -10.19
C LYS A 39 1.70 3.40 -9.00
N TYR A 40 1.59 4.70 -9.29
CA TYR A 40 1.21 5.69 -8.31
C TYR A 40 -0.19 5.43 -7.74
N ASP A 41 -0.29 5.56 -6.41
CA ASP A 41 -1.54 5.54 -5.66
C ASP A 41 -1.79 6.93 -5.04
N PRO A 42 -2.78 7.70 -5.55
CA PRO A 42 -3.04 9.07 -5.07
C PRO A 42 -3.55 9.13 -3.62
N VAL A 43 -4.07 8.03 -3.08
CA VAL A 43 -4.68 8.03 -1.74
C VAL A 43 -3.62 8.01 -0.63
N GLY A 44 -2.55 7.24 -0.82
CA GLY A 44 -1.47 7.15 0.17
C GLY A 44 -0.75 8.48 0.41
N MET A 45 -0.75 9.38 -0.58
CA MET A 45 -0.14 10.70 -0.45
C MET A 45 -1.06 11.72 0.23
N THR A 46 -2.38 11.52 0.17
CA THR A 46 -3.36 12.43 0.78
C THR A 46 -3.58 12.13 2.27
N ASP A 47 -3.42 10.87 2.69
CA ASP A 47 -3.66 10.42 4.08
C ASP A 47 -2.50 10.71 5.06
N LEU A 48 -1.35 11.15 4.55
CA LEU A 48 -0.28 11.74 5.38
C LEU A 48 -0.74 12.98 6.16
N ARG A 49 -1.91 13.55 5.83
CA ARG A 49 -2.55 14.61 6.64
C ARG A 49 -3.31 14.05 7.86
N GLY A 50 -3.84 12.83 7.79
CA GLY A 50 -4.62 12.20 8.88
C GLY A 50 -3.76 11.51 9.94
N MET A 51 -2.57 11.02 9.59
CA MET A 51 -1.66 10.34 10.54
C MET A 51 -0.94 11.28 11.52
N ARG A 52 -1.03 12.60 11.36
CA ARG A 52 -0.42 13.57 12.31
C ARG A 52 -1.28 13.86 13.54
N THR A 53 -2.50 13.31 13.64
CA THR A 53 -3.42 13.63 14.75
C THR A 53 -3.77 12.45 15.66
N SER A 54 -3.21 11.26 15.49
CA SER A 54 -3.24 10.24 16.55
C SER A 54 -2.11 10.51 17.53
N GLY A 55 -2.32 11.49 18.41
CA GLY A 55 -1.46 11.70 19.56
C GLY A 55 -1.52 10.52 20.52
N SER A 56 -0.36 9.91 20.77
CA SER A 56 0.15 9.57 22.12
C SER A 56 1.47 8.80 21.98
N MET A 57 2.56 9.50 21.63
CA MET A 57 3.89 9.01 21.99
C MET A 57 4.09 9.26 23.49
N SER A 58 3.57 8.36 24.31
CA SER A 58 3.90 8.25 25.73
C SER A 58 4.65 6.93 25.91
N GLY A 59 5.98 7.01 25.82
CA GLY A 59 6.90 5.91 26.08
C GLY A 59 8.29 6.50 26.28
N THR A 60 8.67 6.64 27.54
CA THR A 60 9.85 7.33 28.08
C THR A 60 11.16 6.88 27.43
N LEU A 61 11.88 7.84 26.84
CA LEU A 61 13.28 7.68 26.42
C LEU A 61 14.18 7.84 27.66
N THR A 62 14.13 6.85 28.55
CA THR A 62 15.17 6.67 29.58
C THR A 62 16.37 5.99 28.92
N ASP A 63 17.22 6.79 28.30
CA ASP A 63 18.65 6.48 28.20
C ASP A 63 19.44 7.80 28.19
N ARG A 64 19.51 8.40 29.37
CA ARG A 64 20.38 9.55 29.67
C ARG A 64 20.79 9.48 31.14
N SER A 65 21.43 8.37 31.52
CA SER A 65 22.06 8.18 32.83
C SER A 65 23.13 7.09 32.74
N GLN A 66 24.08 7.23 31.82
CA GLN A 66 25.44 6.75 32.03
C GLN A 66 26.34 7.97 32.11
N GLU A 67 26.19 8.72 33.19
CA GLU A 67 27.32 9.47 33.73
C GLU A 67 27.77 8.78 35.01
N GLU A 68 29.08 8.64 35.11
CA GLU A 68 29.84 8.73 36.36
C GLU A 68 29.33 7.94 37.56
N SER A 69 29.93 6.77 37.80
CA SER A 69 30.67 6.53 39.05
C SER A 69 31.02 5.04 39.16
N LEU A 70 32.22 4.68 38.68
CA LEU A 70 33.10 3.70 39.34
C LEU A 70 34.45 3.74 38.63
N VAL A 71 35.16 4.85 38.88
CA VAL A 71 36.62 4.93 38.95
C VAL A 71 36.89 4.91 40.48
N PRO A 72 37.84 4.10 41.00
CA PRO A 72 39.23 4.01 40.58
C PRO A 72 39.63 2.73 39.84
#